data_AF-A0A832U4R9-F1
#
_entry.id   AF-A0A832U4R9-F1
#
_cell.length_a   1.000
_cell.length_b   1.000
_cell.length_c   1.000
_cell.angle_alpha   90.00
_cell.angle_beta   90.00
_cell.angle_gamma   90.00
#
_symmetry.space_group_name_H-M   'P 1'
#
loop_
_entity.id
_entity.type
_entity.pdbx_description
1 polymer ?
#
loop_
_entity_poly.entity_id
_entity_poly.type
_entity_poly.pdbx_seq_one_letter_code
_entity_poly.pdbx_strand_id
1 'polypeptide(L)'
;MSGVGFHISSVPIADEVKCFADFNGLDASELALYGGEEYELIVTVRAKFWGEAEVAVERVGGRLLPIGKVVRETEVVLELDGKKKSIEPRGWEHFKSGL
;
A
#
# COMPACT_ATOMS: atom_id res chain seq x y z
N MET A 1 -18.90 2.66 -1.68
CA MET A 1 -17.55 3.15 -2.01
C MET A 1 -17.43 4.61 -1.61
N SER A 2 -16.27 5.06 -1.14
CA SER A 2 -16.04 6.42 -0.64
C SER A 2 -16.00 7.51 -1.73
N GLY A 3 -16.00 7.13 -3.02
CA GLY A 3 -16.00 8.08 -4.14
C GLY A 3 -14.67 8.83 -4.34
N VAL A 4 -13.58 8.28 -3.80
CA VAL A 4 -12.21 8.83 -3.87
C VAL A 4 -11.25 7.72 -4.25
N GLY A 5 -10.09 8.09 -4.77
CA GLY A 5 -9.00 7.19 -5.11
C GLY A 5 -7.75 7.51 -4.31
N PHE A 6 -6.65 6.88 -4.71
CA PHE A 6 -5.40 6.96 -3.96
C PHE A 6 -4.22 7.10 -4.91
N HIS A 7 -3.32 8.01 -4.56
CA HIS A 7 -2.00 8.09 -5.17
C HIS A 7 -0.98 7.53 -4.18
N ILE A 8 -0.48 6.33 -4.46
CA ILE A 8 0.55 5.63 -3.71
C ILE A 8 1.92 6.07 -4.24
N SER A 9 2.76 6.61 -3.37
CA SER A 9 4.08 7.13 -3.72
C SER A 9 5.23 6.34 -3.09
N SER A 10 4.90 5.35 -2.24
CA SER A 10 5.86 4.45 -1.60
C SER A 10 5.14 3.16 -1.23
N VAL A 11 5.78 2.02 -1.45
CA VAL A 11 5.32 0.71 -0.98
C VAL A 11 6.30 0.23 0.08
N PRO A 12 5.87 0.01 1.34
CA PRO A 12 6.74 -0.58 2.35
C PRO A 12 7.10 -2.01 1.95
N ILE A 13 8.39 -2.28 1.79
CA ILE A 13 8.90 -3.60 1.43
C ILE A 13 10.08 -3.89 2.35
N ALA A 14 10.00 -4.98 3.11
CA ALA A 14 11.08 -5.46 3.95
C ALA A 14 12.31 -5.84 3.09
N ASP A 15 13.51 -5.65 3.61
CA ASP A 15 14.73 -5.88 2.83
C ASP A 15 14.89 -7.37 2.46
N GLU A 16 14.40 -8.27 3.30
CA GLU A 16 14.34 -9.71 3.03
C GLU A 16 13.48 -10.02 1.81
N VAL A 17 12.36 -9.31 1.62
CA VAL A 17 11.48 -9.46 0.45
C VAL A 17 12.18 -8.95 -0.82
N LYS A 18 12.95 -7.86 -0.72
CA LYS A 18 13.76 -7.37 -1.85
C LYS A 18 14.83 -8.39 -2.24
N CYS A 19 15.59 -8.90 -1.26
CA CYS A 19 16.61 -9.93 -1.51
C CYS A 19 15.98 -11.20 -2.11
N PHE A 20 14.83 -11.62 -1.60
CA PHE A 20 14.10 -12.77 -2.14
C PHE A 20 13.65 -12.52 -3.59
N ALA A 21 13.09 -11.36 -3.88
CA ALA A 21 12.64 -11.01 -5.22
C ALA A 21 13.82 -10.98 -6.20
N ASP A 22 14.94 -10.35 -5.84
CA ASP A 22 16.15 -10.28 -6.66
C ASP A 22 16.71 -11.67 -6.95
N PHE A 23 16.80 -12.54 -5.94
CA PHE A 23 17.32 -13.90 -6.10
C PHE A 23 16.45 -14.77 -7.04
N ASN A 24 15.13 -14.53 -7.04
CA ASN A 24 14.17 -15.32 -7.82
C ASN A 24 13.74 -14.65 -9.14
N GLY A 25 14.27 -13.46 -9.46
CA GLY A 25 13.85 -12.70 -10.64
C GLY A 25 12.39 -12.23 -10.60
N LEU A 26 11.88 -11.93 -9.41
CA LEU A 26 10.52 -11.44 -9.17
C LEU A 26 10.53 -9.92 -8.94
N ASP A 27 9.36 -9.29 -9.01
CA ASP A 27 9.16 -7.88 -8.65
C ASP A 27 8.71 -7.78 -7.18
N ALA A 28 9.52 -7.16 -6.33
CA ALA A 28 9.22 -6.99 -4.91
C ALA A 28 7.94 -6.17 -4.65
N SER A 29 7.62 -5.22 -5.54
CA SER A 29 6.38 -4.43 -5.44
C SER A 29 5.15 -5.26 -5.79
N GLU A 30 5.26 -6.19 -6.75
CA GLU A 30 4.17 -7.14 -7.03
C GLU A 30 3.93 -8.06 -5.83
N LEU A 31 4.98 -8.54 -5.17
CA LEU A 31 4.85 -9.33 -3.94
C LEU A 31 4.15 -8.54 -2.82
N ALA A 32 4.54 -7.29 -2.60
CA ALA A 32 3.96 -6.46 -1.55
C ALA A 32 2.51 -6.01 -1.83
N LEU A 33 2.14 -5.83 -3.10
CA LEU A 33 0.79 -5.37 -3.47
C LEU A 33 -0.23 -6.49 -3.60
N TYR A 34 0.23 -7.72 -3.88
CA TYR A 34 -0.63 -8.85 -4.23
C TYR A 34 -0.33 -10.13 -3.46
N GLY A 35 0.51 -10.07 -2.43
CA GLY A 35 0.81 -11.19 -1.53
C GLY A 35 -0.40 -11.56 -0.68
N GLY A 36 -0.80 -10.67 0.23
CA GLY A 36 -1.89 -10.92 1.17
C GLY A 36 -1.39 -11.59 2.45
N GLU A 37 -2.29 -11.77 3.43
CA GLU A 37 -1.98 -12.35 4.75
C GLU A 37 -1.01 -11.53 5.61
N GLU A 38 -0.78 -10.26 5.31
CA GLU A 38 0.08 -9.41 6.15
C GLU A 38 -0.62 -8.99 7.46
N TYR A 39 -1.96 -9.00 7.50
CA TYR A 39 -2.77 -8.55 8.65
C TYR A 39 -2.42 -7.14 9.18
N GLU A 40 -1.82 -6.31 8.34
CA GLU A 40 -1.44 -4.93 8.64
C GLU A 40 -2.58 -3.94 8.44
N LEU A 41 -2.54 -2.82 9.16
CA LEU A 41 -3.57 -1.78 9.08
C LEU A 41 -3.22 -0.73 8.01
N ILE A 42 -4.13 -0.53 7.06
CA ILE A 42 -4.12 0.65 6.18
C ILE A 42 -5.12 1.67 6.72
N VAL A 43 -4.61 2.87 7.03
CA VAL A 43 -5.41 3.96 7.59
C VAL A 43 -5.29 5.23 6.76
N THR A 44 -6.27 6.11 6.87
CA THR A 44 -6.20 7.47 6.30
C THR A 44 -6.21 8.50 7.42
N VAL A 45 -5.31 9.48 7.32
CA VAL A 45 -5.17 10.56 8.31
C VAL A 45 -5.24 11.89 7.56
N ARG A 46 -5.98 12.86 8.10
CA ARG A 46 -5.95 14.22 7.53
C ARG A 46 -4.55 14.80 7.73
N ALA A 47 -3.94 15.35 6.68
CA ALA A 47 -2.55 15.81 6.69
C ALA A 47 -2.18 16.70 7.90
N LYS A 48 -3.09 17.58 8.33
CA LYS A 48 -2.88 18.46 9.49
C LYS A 48 -2.72 17.73 10.83
N PHE A 49 -3.15 16.47 10.93
CA PHE A 49 -3.06 15.63 12.12
C PHE A 49 -2.00 14.52 11.99
N TRP A 50 -1.17 14.54 10.94
CA TRP A 50 -0.18 13.49 10.71
C TRP A 50 0.77 13.31 11.90
N GLY A 51 1.37 14.42 12.38
CA GLY A 51 2.31 14.36 13.51
C GLY A 51 1.66 13.88 14.82
N GLU A 52 0.40 14.24 15.06
CA GLU A 52 -0.34 13.75 16.24
C GLU A 52 -0.61 12.24 16.14
N ALA A 53 -0.97 11.75 14.94
CA ALA A 53 -1.20 10.33 14.69
C ALA A 53 0.09 9.51 14.82
N GLU A 54 1.20 10.02 14.30
CA GLU A 54 2.53 9.39 14.40
C GLU A 54 2.93 9.23 15.88
N VAL A 55 2.86 10.31 16.67
CA VAL A 55 3.15 10.27 18.11
C VAL A 55 2.21 9.31 18.85
N ALA A 56 0.92 9.28 18.51
CA ALA A 56 -0.04 8.40 19.16
C ALA A 56 0.27 6.91 18.92
N VAL A 57 0.66 6.55 17.70
CA VAL A 57 1.00 5.18 17.31
C VAL A 57 2.36 4.76 17.88
N GLU A 58 3.35 5.65 17.87
CA GLU A 58 4.67 5.38 18.46
C GLU A 58 4.58 5.11 19.98
N ARG A 59 3.71 5.84 20.69
CA ARG A 59 3.50 5.65 22.15
C ARG A 59 3.02 4.25 22.54
N VAL A 60 2.34 3.56 21.63
CA VAL A 60 1.88 2.18 21.83
C VAL A 60 2.82 1.15 21.20
N GLY A 61 3.99 1.59 20.73
CA GLY A 61 5.01 0.73 20.12
C GLY A 61 4.78 0.41 18.65
N GLY A 62 3.82 1.07 18.00
CA GLY A 62 3.56 0.91 16.57
C GLY A 62 4.38 1.88 15.71
N ARG A 63 4.19 1.79 14.40
CA ARG A 63 4.78 2.73 13.43
C ARG A 63 3.78 3.05 12.34
N LEU A 64 3.67 4.33 11.96
CA LEU A 64 2.97 4.74 10.75
C LEU A 64 3.98 4.92 9.61
N LEU A 65 3.64 4.39 8.45
CA LEU A 65 4.42 4.56 7.23
C LEU A 65 3.60 5.40 6.25
N PRO A 66 4.07 6.58 5.84
CA PRO A 66 3.38 7.36 4.82
C PRO A 66 3.58 6.67 3.46
N ILE A 67 2.50 6.11 2.90
CA ILE A 67 2.54 5.37 1.63
C ILE A 67 1.94 6.16 0.45
N GLY A 68 1.22 7.26 0.72
CA GLY A 68 0.54 8.01 -0.33
C GLY A 68 -0.50 8.99 0.20
N LYS A 69 -1.46 9.35 -0.67
CA LYS A 69 -2.53 10.31 -0.37
C LYS A 69 -3.86 9.94 -1.03
N VAL A 70 -4.95 10.35 -0.39
CA VAL A 70 -6.30 10.31 -0.97
C VAL A 70 -6.43 11.42 -2.02
N VAL A 71 -7.03 11.12 -3.17
CA VAL A 71 -7.25 12.05 -4.28
C VAL A 71 -8.72 12.04 -4.74
N ARG A 72 -9.12 13.01 -5.57
CA ARG A 72 -10.52 13.15 -6.01
C ARG A 72 -10.86 12.17 -7.13
N GLU A 73 -9.88 11.88 -7.97
CA GLU A 73 -9.93 10.82 -8.97
C GLU A 73 -10.19 9.50 -8.26
N THR A 74 -11.00 8.62 -8.84
CA THR A 74 -11.46 7.38 -8.18
C THR A 74 -10.49 6.20 -8.37
N GLU A 75 -9.40 6.40 -9.10
CA GLU A 75 -8.41 5.37 -9.42
C GLU A 75 -7.36 5.24 -8.30
N VAL A 76 -6.79 4.03 -8.17
CA VAL A 76 -5.62 3.78 -7.34
C VAL A 76 -4.38 3.72 -8.24
N VAL A 77 -3.48 4.69 -8.08
CA VAL A 77 -2.28 4.84 -8.91
C VAL A 77 -1.04 4.73 -8.05
N LEU A 78 -0.10 3.89 -8.48
CA LEU A 78 1.27 3.85 -7.97
C LEU A 78 2.15 4.75 -8.81
N GLU A 79 2.85 5.70 -8.20
CA GLU A 79 3.89 6.51 -8.83
C GLU A 79 5.22 6.30 -8.10
N LEU A 80 6.17 5.65 -8.77
CA LEU A 80 7.53 5.45 -8.28
C LEU A 80 8.51 6.02 -9.31
N ASP A 81 9.45 6.85 -8.87
CA ASP A 81 10.47 7.48 -9.73
C ASP A 81 9.87 8.18 -10.97
N GLY A 82 8.72 8.83 -10.79
CA GLY A 82 7.97 9.52 -11.86
C GLY A 82 7.23 8.61 -12.84
N LYS A 83 7.28 7.29 -12.65
CA LYS A 83 6.52 6.32 -13.46
C LYS A 83 5.20 5.99 -12.77
N LYS A 84 4.09 6.26 -13.47
CA LYS A 84 2.74 5.95 -13.01
C LYS A 84 2.27 4.59 -13.53
N LYS A 85 1.67 3.79 -12.65
CA LYS A 85 1.04 2.51 -12.95
C LYS A 85 -0.31 2.42 -12.20
N SER A 86 -1.37 2.01 -12.90
CA SER A 86 -2.64 1.71 -12.25
C SER A 86 -2.52 0.43 -11.41
N ILE A 87 -3.06 0.44 -10.19
CA ILE A 87 -3.16 -0.75 -9.35
C ILE A 87 -4.49 -1.43 -9.64
N GLU A 88 -4.43 -2.52 -10.40
CA GLU A 88 -5.58 -3.35 -10.70
C GLU A 88 -6.07 -4.10 -9.44
N PRO A 89 -7.39 -4.27 -9.23
CA PRO A 89 -7.97 -4.99 -8.10
C PRO A 89 -7.82 -6.52 -8.27
N ARG A 90 -6.57 -7.00 -8.25
CA ARG A 90 -6.21 -8.42 -8.38
C ARG A 90 -6.24 -9.17 -7.05
N GLY A 91 -6.67 -8.52 -5.97
CA GLY A 91 -6.77 -9.12 -4.65
C GLY A 91 -7.62 -10.39 -4.62
N TRP A 92 -7.37 -11.20 -3.59
CA TRP A 92 -8.05 -12.48 -3.41
C TRP A 92 -9.51 -12.28 -3.02
N GLU A 93 -10.39 -13.07 -3.63
CA GLU A 93 -11.83 -13.09 -3.34
C GLU A 93 -12.27 -14.55 -3.26
N HIS A 94 -13.00 -14.91 -2.20
CA HIS A 94 -13.65 -16.21 -2.14
C HIS A 94 -14.59 -16.38 -3.35
N PHE A 95 -14.51 -17.52 -4.03
CA PHE A 95 -15.35 -17.86 -5.20
C PHE A 95 -15.17 -16.95 -6.40
N LYS A 96 -13.96 -16.41 -6.64
CA LYS A 96 -13.60 -15.72 -7.90
C LYS A 96 -13.64 -16.62 -9.16
N SER A 97 -14.33 -17.75 -9.09
CA SER A 97 -14.64 -18.68 -10.18
C SER A 97 -16.02 -19.27 -9.92
N GLY A 98 -17.03 -18.64 -10.52
CA GLY A 98 -18.42 -19.05 -10.49
C GLY A 98 -19.16 -18.42 -11.66
N LEU A 99 -18.71 -18.73 -12.88
CA LEU A 99 -19.54 -18.76 -14.09
C LEU A 99 -19.85 -20.23 -14.39
#